data_AF-A0A534CCJ8-F1
#
_entry.id   AF-A0A534CCJ8-F1
#
_cell.length_a   1.000
_cell.length_b   1.000
_cell.length_c   1.000
_cell.angle_alpha   90.00
_cell.angle_beta   90.00
_cell.angle_gamma   90.00
#
_symmetry.space_group_name_H-M   'P 1'
#
loop_
_entity.id
_entity.type
_entity.pdbx_description
1 polymer ?
#
loop_
_entity_poly.entity_id
_entity_poly.type
_entity_poly.pdbx_seq_one_letter_code
_entity_poly.pdbx_strand_id
1 'polypeptide(L)'
;MSVTRAAVGTDSGGALGCRAGRLFPILAVLAVLAACGGVSIQPEPLIPKPLLQPIPADVGLIIPADMRKYTHKETRWGVDWEIALGPGHTRIMEDVFKDSFRHVEEFNDVESARAAKDLKVLFEPRIDQYSFVTARETQGRYYAVTIRYRINL
;
A
#
# COMPACT_ATOMS: atom_id res chain seq x y z
N MET A 1 26.68 4.75 -12.44
CA MET A 1 25.46 5.56 -12.22
C MET A 1 25.85 6.80 -11.45
N SER A 2 25.44 7.96 -11.99
CA SER A 2 25.95 9.29 -11.70
C SER A 2 25.74 9.76 -10.27
N VAL A 3 26.77 10.41 -9.73
CA VAL A 3 26.72 11.28 -8.56
C VAL A 3 26.34 12.67 -9.07
N THR A 4 25.11 13.11 -8.81
CA THR A 4 24.69 14.49 -9.10
C THR A 4 25.05 15.38 -7.91
N ARG A 5 26.04 16.25 -8.15
CA ARG A 5 26.57 17.28 -7.25
C ARG A 5 25.60 18.48 -7.26
N ALA A 6 25.00 18.82 -6.13
CA ALA A 6 24.32 20.11 -5.97
C ALA A 6 25.33 21.12 -5.43
N ALA A 7 25.83 21.99 -6.32
CA ALA A 7 26.64 23.15 -5.96
C ALA A 7 25.72 24.22 -5.36
N VAL A 8 25.94 24.58 -4.10
CA VAL A 8 25.40 25.82 -3.51
C VAL A 8 26.40 26.92 -3.82
N GLY A 9 26.05 27.80 -4.75
CA GLY A 9 26.76 29.04 -4.98
C GLY A 9 26.51 29.99 -3.81
N THR A 10 27.56 30.36 -3.11
CA THR A 10 27.55 31.51 -2.20
C THR A 10 28.13 32.69 -2.95
N ASP A 11 27.25 33.58 -3.43
CA ASP A 11 27.66 34.91 -3.83
C ASP A 11 27.66 35.81 -2.58
N SER A 12 28.81 36.43 -2.38
CA SER A 12 29.18 37.23 -1.22
C SER A 12 28.95 38.71 -1.54
N GLY A 13 28.07 39.37 -0.78
CA GLY A 13 27.93 40.81 -0.89
C GLY A 13 27.04 41.41 0.19
N GLY A 14 27.61 42.28 1.02
CA GLY A 14 26.83 43.29 1.76
C GLY A 14 26.82 43.12 3.26
N ALA A 15 27.78 43.77 3.92
CA ALA A 15 27.76 44.03 5.34
C ALA A 15 26.55 44.93 5.70
N LEU A 16 25.64 44.41 6.54
CA LEU A 16 24.74 45.25 7.33
C LEU A 16 24.37 44.53 8.65
N GLY A 17 24.78 45.14 9.76
CA GLY A 17 23.99 45.13 10.99
C GLY A 17 24.17 43.93 11.93
N CYS A 18 25.03 44.13 12.92
CA CYS A 18 24.97 43.50 14.24
C CYS A 18 23.53 43.39 14.78
N ARG A 19 22.86 42.24 14.59
CA ARG A 19 21.80 41.68 15.48
C ARG A 19 21.33 40.27 15.09
N ALA A 20 22.03 39.57 14.19
CA ALA A 20 21.59 38.28 13.64
C ALA A 20 22.04 37.02 14.43
N GLY A 21 22.80 37.16 15.52
CA GLY A 21 23.40 36.02 16.25
C GLY A 21 22.47 35.25 17.19
N ARG A 22 21.23 35.70 17.43
CA ARG A 22 20.29 35.05 18.37
C ARG A 22 19.05 34.39 17.72
N LEU A 23 18.83 34.61 16.42
CA LEU A 23 17.65 34.07 15.71
C LEU A 23 17.93 32.74 15.00
N PHE A 24 19.20 32.43 14.73
CA PHE A 24 19.61 31.17 14.12
C PHE A 24 19.24 29.90 14.91
N PRO A 25 19.36 29.85 16.26
CA PRO A 25 18.94 28.66 17.00
C PRO A 25 17.41 28.52 17.06
N ILE A 26 16.67 29.64 17.01
CA ILE A 26 15.19 29.62 17.06
C ILE A 26 14.61 29.04 15.77
N LEU A 27 15.19 29.42 14.62
CA LEU A 27 14.78 28.89 13.31
C LEU A 27 15.11 27.39 13.17
N ALA A 28 16.26 26.95 13.70
CA ALA A 28 16.64 25.54 13.73
C ALA A 28 15.71 24.72 14.65
N VAL A 29 15.32 25.27 15.82
CA VAL A 29 14.35 24.62 16.72
C VAL A 29 12.96 24.54 16.06
N LEU A 30 12.48 25.59 15.40
CA LEU A 30 11.20 25.58 14.68
C LEU A 30 11.18 24.56 13.52
N ALA A 31 12.31 24.36 12.83
CA ALA A 31 12.44 23.35 11.78
C ALA A 31 12.34 21.91 12.32
N VAL A 32 12.80 21.66 13.54
CA VAL A 32 12.70 20.33 14.19
C VAL A 32 11.27 20.03 14.65
N LEU A 33 10.47 21.05 15.01
CA LEU A 33 9.06 20.86 15.40
C LEU A 33 8.11 20.59 14.22
N ALA A 34 8.51 20.92 12.98
CA ALA A 34 7.70 20.64 11.78
C ALA A 34 7.86 19.20 11.26
N ALA A 35 8.76 18.39 11.84
CA ALA A 35 8.98 17.00 11.45
C ALA A 35 7.92 16.02 12.02
N CYS A 36 6.66 16.46 12.12
CA CYS A 36 5.55 15.57 12.45
C CYS A 36 5.33 14.61 11.27
N GLY A 37 6.00 13.47 11.31
CA GLY A 37 6.02 12.49 10.22
C GLY A 37 4.79 11.60 10.27
N GLY A 38 4.06 11.53 9.15
CA GLY A 38 3.07 10.49 8.91
C GLY A 38 3.71 9.10 8.79
N VAL A 39 2.89 8.06 8.94
CA VAL A 39 3.31 6.66 8.84
C VAL A 39 2.90 6.11 7.48
N SER A 40 3.88 5.64 6.70
CA SER A 40 3.65 4.96 5.43
C SER A 40 4.03 3.48 5.54
N ILE A 41 3.10 2.59 5.20
CA ILE A 41 3.28 1.14 5.31
C ILE A 41 2.91 0.48 3.99
N GLN A 42 3.76 -0.43 3.53
CA GLN A 42 3.47 -1.33 2.43
C GLN A 42 3.71 -2.77 2.90
N PRO A 43 2.67 -3.49 3.35
CA PRO A 43 2.83 -4.85 3.83
C PRO A 43 3.22 -5.78 2.69
N GLU A 44 4.28 -6.56 2.88
CA GLU A 44 4.61 -7.67 1.98
C GLU A 44 4.05 -8.96 2.58
N PRO A 45 3.08 -9.61 1.92
CA PRO A 45 2.46 -10.81 2.46
C PRO A 45 3.35 -12.03 2.24
N LEU A 46 3.51 -12.83 3.29
CA LEU A 46 4.14 -14.14 3.23
C LEU A 46 3.06 -15.20 3.47
N ILE A 47 2.43 -15.68 2.40
CA ILE A 47 1.45 -16.77 2.47
C ILE A 47 2.20 -18.09 2.25
N PRO A 48 2.18 -19.03 3.21
CA PRO A 48 2.73 -20.36 2.98
C PRO A 48 1.86 -21.10 1.97
N LYS A 49 2.47 -21.97 1.16
CA LYS A 49 1.72 -22.82 0.22
C LYS A 49 0.66 -23.64 0.98
N PRO A 50 -0.62 -23.57 0.58
CA PRO A 50 -1.67 -24.26 1.28
C PRO A 50 -1.58 -25.77 1.01
N LEU A 51 -1.86 -26.57 2.05
CA LEU A 51 -1.93 -28.04 1.95
C LEU A 51 -3.34 -28.48 1.56
N LEU A 52 -3.81 -28.04 0.39
CA LEU A 52 -5.11 -28.39 -0.15
C LEU A 52 -4.98 -29.04 -1.53
N GLN A 53 -5.92 -29.90 -1.88
CA GLN A 53 -6.03 -30.43 -3.24
C GLN A 53 -6.75 -29.39 -4.12
N PRO A 54 -6.16 -28.96 -5.25
CA PRO A 54 -6.80 -27.98 -6.11
C PRO A 54 -8.13 -28.49 -6.68
N ILE A 55 -9.11 -27.59 -6.76
CA ILE A 55 -10.43 -27.86 -7.33
C ILE A 55 -10.26 -28.10 -8.84
N PRO A 56 -10.87 -29.17 -9.40
CA PRO A 56 -10.71 -29.55 -10.80
C PRO A 56 -11.55 -28.68 -11.76
N ALA A 57 -11.36 -27.37 -11.73
CA ALA A 57 -12.08 -26.40 -12.57
C ALA A 57 -11.13 -25.39 -13.19
N ASP A 58 -11.50 -24.92 -14.38
CA ASP A 58 -10.83 -23.83 -15.10
C ASP A 58 -11.62 -22.55 -14.83
N VAL A 59 -10.96 -21.55 -14.26
CA VAL A 59 -11.61 -20.32 -13.79
C VAL A 59 -10.89 -19.08 -14.30
N GLY A 60 -11.65 -18.00 -14.50
CA GLY A 60 -11.10 -16.68 -14.81
C GLY A 60 -10.90 -15.87 -13.53
N LEU A 61 -9.88 -15.01 -13.52
CA LEU A 61 -9.63 -14.05 -12.44
C LEU A 61 -9.43 -12.66 -13.03
N ILE A 62 -10.20 -11.68 -12.58
CA ILE A 62 -9.98 -10.27 -12.86
C ILE A 62 -9.62 -9.59 -11.55
N ILE A 63 -8.39 -9.11 -11.43
CA ILE A 63 -7.99 -8.23 -10.33
C ILE A 63 -8.12 -6.78 -10.81
N PRO A 64 -9.17 -6.06 -10.38
CA PRO A 64 -9.46 -4.74 -10.93
C PRO A 64 -8.42 -3.71 -10.48
N ALA A 65 -8.26 -2.64 -11.26
CA ALA A 65 -7.21 -1.65 -11.06
C ALA A 65 -7.30 -0.90 -9.71
N ASP A 66 -8.50 -0.73 -9.18
CA ASP A 66 -8.77 -0.15 -7.86
C ASP A 66 -8.22 -1.04 -6.74
N MET A 67 -8.30 -2.36 -6.88
CA MET A 67 -7.69 -3.30 -5.95
C MET A 67 -6.16 -3.31 -6.08
N ARG A 68 -5.62 -3.35 -7.31
CA ARG A 68 -4.15 -3.36 -7.54
C ARG A 68 -3.43 -2.13 -7.00
N LYS A 69 -4.13 -1.00 -6.97
CA LYS A 69 -3.61 0.30 -6.53
C LYS A 69 -4.25 0.76 -5.22
N TYR A 70 -4.88 -0.14 -4.46
CA TYR A 70 -5.58 0.22 -3.25
C TYR A 70 -4.62 0.78 -2.20
N THR A 71 -4.90 2.00 -1.75
CA THR A 71 -4.20 2.68 -0.67
C THR A 71 -5.22 3.22 0.32
N HIS A 72 -5.11 2.80 1.59
CA HIS A 72 -5.90 3.36 2.67
C HIS A 72 -5.21 4.60 3.24
N LYS A 73 -5.94 5.70 3.41
CA LYS A 73 -5.44 6.92 4.04
C LYS A 73 -6.38 7.34 5.15
N GLU A 74 -5.85 7.52 6.35
CA GLU A 74 -6.63 8.07 7.48
C GLU A 74 -5.75 8.81 8.46
N THR A 75 -6.32 9.82 9.13
CA THR A 75 -5.67 10.46 10.28
C THR A 75 -6.20 9.83 11.56
N ARG A 76 -5.32 9.33 12.40
CA ARG A 76 -5.68 8.68 13.66
C ARG A 76 -4.76 9.16 14.78
N TRP A 77 -5.36 9.67 15.86
CA TRP A 77 -4.63 10.26 16.99
C TRP A 77 -3.67 11.39 16.59
N GLY A 78 -4.00 12.17 15.55
CA GLY A 78 -3.18 13.27 15.04
C GLY A 78 -1.99 12.81 14.19
N VAL A 79 -1.92 11.52 13.83
CA VAL A 79 -0.92 10.96 12.92
C VAL A 79 -1.62 10.58 11.61
N ASP A 80 -1.06 11.01 10.49
CA ASP A 80 -1.51 10.59 9.16
C ASP A 80 -0.95 9.21 8.82
N TRP A 81 -1.82 8.31 8.40
CA TRP A 81 -1.50 6.95 7.99
C TRP A 81 -1.78 6.77 6.51
N GLU A 82 -0.82 6.19 5.80
CA GLU A 82 -0.95 5.77 4.41
C GLU A 82 -0.52 4.30 4.29
N ILE A 83 -1.47 3.40 3.99
CA ILE A 83 -1.23 1.96 3.89
C ILE A 83 -1.48 1.52 2.45
N ALA A 84 -0.41 1.19 1.73
CA ALA A 84 -0.46 0.67 0.37
C ALA A 84 -0.69 -0.85 0.40
N LEU A 85 -1.93 -1.28 0.21
CA LEU A 85 -2.31 -2.70 0.26
C LEU A 85 -2.27 -3.36 -1.12
N GLY A 86 -2.50 -2.59 -2.18
CA GLY A 86 -2.77 -3.11 -3.51
C GLY A 86 -1.74 -4.11 -4.05
N PRO A 87 -0.42 -3.81 -4.05
CA PRO A 87 0.58 -4.74 -4.55
C PRO A 87 0.63 -6.07 -3.79
N GLY A 88 0.59 -6.03 -2.46
CA GLY A 88 0.57 -7.24 -1.64
C GLY A 88 -0.72 -8.04 -1.85
N HIS A 89 -1.87 -7.38 -1.89
CA HIS A 89 -3.15 -8.05 -2.06
C HIS A 89 -3.35 -8.63 -3.46
N THR A 90 -2.75 -8.02 -4.47
CA THR A 90 -2.72 -8.56 -5.83
C THR A 90 -2.03 -9.92 -5.82
N ARG A 91 -0.83 -9.99 -5.21
CA ARG A 91 -0.09 -11.26 -5.07
C ARG A 91 -0.87 -12.30 -4.26
N ILE A 92 -1.47 -11.92 -3.14
CA ILE A 92 -2.29 -12.84 -2.34
C ILE A 92 -3.44 -13.44 -3.17
N MET A 93 -4.16 -12.61 -3.94
CA MET A 93 -5.26 -13.14 -4.76
C MET A 93 -4.74 -14.05 -5.87
N GLU A 94 -3.66 -13.68 -6.55
CA GLU A 94 -3.04 -14.55 -7.54
C GLU A 94 -2.66 -15.90 -6.95
N ASP A 95 -1.92 -15.91 -5.82
CA ASP A 95 -1.41 -17.12 -5.19
C ASP A 95 -2.56 -18.00 -4.67
N VAL A 96 -3.51 -17.42 -3.94
CA VAL A 96 -4.65 -18.16 -3.39
C VAL A 96 -5.49 -18.79 -4.49
N PHE A 97 -5.78 -18.08 -5.57
CA PHE A 97 -6.57 -18.66 -6.66
C PHE A 97 -5.77 -19.70 -7.44
N LYS A 98 -4.50 -19.44 -7.78
CA LYS A 98 -3.63 -20.40 -8.50
C LYS A 98 -3.42 -21.69 -7.70
N ASP A 99 -3.34 -21.61 -6.37
CA ASP A 99 -3.22 -22.80 -5.52
C ASP A 99 -4.57 -23.49 -5.29
N SER A 100 -5.70 -22.77 -5.39
CA SER A 100 -7.04 -23.32 -5.14
C SER A 100 -7.66 -24.05 -6.33
N PHE A 101 -7.30 -23.70 -7.57
CA PHE A 101 -7.90 -24.23 -8.79
C PHE A 101 -6.87 -24.89 -9.69
N ARG A 102 -7.30 -25.87 -10.49
CA ARG A 102 -6.42 -26.55 -11.45
C ARG A 102 -5.87 -25.59 -12.50
N HIS A 103 -6.70 -24.68 -13.00
CA HIS A 103 -6.30 -23.67 -13.97
C HIS A 103 -6.96 -22.34 -13.64
N VAL A 104 -6.14 -21.29 -13.61
CA VAL A 104 -6.58 -19.91 -13.43
C VAL A 104 -6.01 -19.09 -14.57
N GLU A 105 -6.88 -18.47 -15.34
CA GLU A 105 -6.51 -17.50 -16.38
C GLU A 105 -6.84 -16.10 -15.88
N GLU A 106 -5.84 -15.21 -15.89
CA GLU A 106 -6.02 -13.82 -15.48
C GLU A 106 -6.42 -12.95 -16.67
N PHE A 107 -7.44 -12.12 -16.46
CA PHE A 107 -7.98 -11.21 -17.46
C PHE A 107 -7.92 -9.77 -16.97
N ASN A 108 -7.85 -8.83 -17.91
CA ASN A 108 -7.85 -7.40 -17.58
C ASN A 108 -9.28 -6.88 -17.32
N ASP A 109 -10.25 -7.46 -18.01
CA ASP A 109 -11.65 -7.04 -18.01
C ASP A 109 -12.57 -8.19 -18.40
N VAL A 110 -13.87 -8.01 -18.13
CA VAL A 110 -14.90 -9.03 -18.37
C VAL A 110 -15.01 -9.38 -19.85
N GLU A 111 -14.73 -8.43 -20.74
CA GLU A 111 -14.92 -8.60 -22.19
C GLU A 111 -13.84 -9.51 -22.76
N SER A 112 -12.60 -9.37 -22.29
CA SER A 112 -11.51 -10.30 -22.58
C SER A 112 -11.78 -11.71 -22.03
N ALA A 113 -12.38 -11.83 -20.84
CA ALA A 113 -12.74 -13.11 -20.25
C ALA A 113 -13.87 -13.82 -21.02
N ARG A 114 -14.84 -13.07 -21.59
CA ARG A 114 -15.93 -13.64 -22.40
C ARG A 114 -15.44 -14.30 -23.68
N ALA A 115 -14.28 -13.89 -24.20
CA ALA A 115 -13.68 -14.50 -25.39
C ALA A 115 -13.02 -15.86 -25.10
N ALA A 116 -12.70 -16.13 -23.82
CA ALA A 116 -12.14 -17.40 -23.40
C ALA A 116 -13.20 -18.52 -23.47
N LYS A 117 -12.77 -19.72 -23.84
CA LYS A 117 -13.63 -20.90 -23.87
C LYS A 117 -13.49 -21.68 -22.58
N ASP A 118 -14.57 -22.35 -22.18
CA ASP A 118 -14.58 -23.37 -21.11
C ASP A 118 -14.33 -22.88 -19.67
N LEU A 119 -14.30 -21.57 -19.41
CA LEU A 119 -14.30 -21.03 -18.04
C LEU A 119 -15.60 -21.42 -17.31
N LYS A 120 -15.46 -22.00 -16.12
CA LYS A 120 -16.61 -22.35 -15.26
C LYS A 120 -17.18 -21.15 -14.53
N VAL A 121 -16.31 -20.26 -14.07
CA VAL A 121 -16.63 -19.07 -13.26
C VAL A 121 -15.58 -17.99 -13.55
N LEU A 122 -15.99 -16.73 -13.52
CA LEU A 122 -15.11 -15.56 -13.55
C LEU A 122 -15.14 -14.89 -12.19
N PHE A 123 -14.00 -14.81 -11.51
CA PHE A 123 -13.91 -14.17 -10.20
C PHE A 123 -13.40 -12.74 -10.32
N GLU A 124 -14.08 -11.81 -9.68
CA GLU A 124 -13.62 -10.42 -9.54
C GLU A 124 -13.60 -10.03 -8.05
N PRO A 125 -12.51 -10.34 -7.32
CA PRO A 125 -12.35 -9.93 -5.93
C PRO A 125 -12.12 -8.41 -5.82
N ARG A 126 -12.70 -7.81 -4.79
CA ARG A 126 -12.50 -6.41 -4.43
C ARG A 126 -12.36 -6.25 -2.92
N ILE A 127 -11.55 -5.28 -2.51
CA ILE A 127 -11.52 -4.81 -1.12
C ILE A 127 -12.74 -3.93 -0.91
N ASP A 128 -13.65 -4.37 -0.04
CA ASP A 128 -14.88 -3.67 0.28
C ASP A 128 -14.68 -2.75 1.49
N GLN A 129 -13.92 -3.21 2.49
CA GLN A 129 -13.65 -2.46 3.70
C GLN A 129 -12.26 -2.78 4.24
N TYR A 130 -11.57 -1.75 4.72
CA TYR A 130 -10.34 -1.88 5.49
C TYR A 130 -10.50 -1.13 6.81
N SER A 131 -10.05 -1.75 7.90
CA SER A 131 -9.86 -1.09 9.18
C SER A 131 -8.65 -1.66 9.89
N PHE A 132 -8.04 -0.86 10.74
CA PHE A 132 -7.00 -1.32 11.63
C PHE A 132 -7.22 -0.80 13.05
N VAL A 133 -6.53 -1.42 13.99
CA VAL A 133 -6.46 -1.04 15.40
C VAL A 133 -4.99 -0.91 15.76
N THR A 134 -4.62 0.21 16.38
CA THR A 134 -3.24 0.53 16.75
C THR A 134 -2.86 -0.11 18.08
N ALA A 135 -1.56 -0.24 18.34
CA ALA A 135 -1.06 -0.68 19.65
C ALA A 135 -1.60 0.17 20.81
N ARG A 136 -1.80 1.49 20.60
CA ARG A 136 -2.39 2.38 21.61
C ARG A 136 -3.82 1.95 21.99
N GLU A 137 -4.60 1.50 21.02
CA GLU A 137 -5.99 1.07 21.20
C GLU A 137 -6.09 -0.36 21.76
N THR A 138 -5.07 -1.20 21.53
CA THR A 138 -5.00 -2.58 22.07
C THR A 138 -4.24 -2.70 23.40
N GLN A 139 -3.94 -1.58 24.08
CA GLN A 139 -3.15 -1.53 25.32
C GLN A 139 -1.72 -2.10 25.16
N GLY A 140 -1.09 -1.84 24.02
CA GLY A 140 0.32 -2.12 23.74
C GLY A 140 0.62 -3.52 23.23
N ARG A 141 -0.40 -4.30 22.84
CA ARG A 141 -0.20 -5.73 22.54
C ARG A 141 0.08 -6.03 21.07
N TYR A 142 -0.59 -5.36 20.13
CA TYR A 142 -0.42 -5.58 18.69
C TYR A 142 -1.16 -4.55 17.85
N TYR A 143 -0.82 -4.49 16.56
CA TYR A 143 -1.66 -3.90 15.52
C TYR A 143 -2.57 -4.98 14.95
N ALA A 144 -3.85 -4.67 14.78
CA ALA A 144 -4.82 -5.58 14.20
C ALA A 144 -5.34 -4.99 12.90
N VAL A 145 -5.51 -5.80 11.86
CA VAL A 145 -6.06 -5.37 10.58
C VAL A 145 -7.26 -6.25 10.25
N THR A 146 -8.35 -5.63 9.83
CA THR A 146 -9.53 -6.32 9.31
C THR A 146 -9.78 -5.87 7.89
N ILE A 147 -9.88 -6.84 6.97
CA ILE A 147 -10.12 -6.60 5.56
C ILE A 147 -11.35 -7.40 5.15
N ARG A 148 -12.36 -6.71 4.62
CA ARG A 148 -13.55 -7.32 4.05
C ARG A 148 -13.38 -7.36 2.54
N TYR A 149 -13.59 -8.54 1.96
CA TYR A 149 -13.63 -8.72 0.52
C TYR A 149 -15.05 -8.94 0.04
N ARG A 150 -15.32 -8.44 -1.15
CA ARG A 150 -16.48 -8.83 -1.96
C ARG A 150 -15.95 -9.55 -3.19
N ILE A 151 -16.52 -10.71 -3.49
CA ILE A 151 -16.18 -11.50 -4.67
C ILE A 151 -17.38 -11.45 -5.59
N ASN A 152 -17.22 -10.87 -6.77
CA ASN A 152 -18.23 -10.95 -7.82
C ASN A 152 -17.95 -12.15 -8.71
N LEU A 153 -19.02 -12.68 -9.30
CA LEU A 153 -19.05 -13.87 -10.15
C LEU A 153 -19.65 -13.54 -11.51
#